data_AF-A0A060CDD2-F1
#
_entry.id   AF-A0A060CDD2-F1
#
_cell.length_a   1.000
_cell.length_b   1.000
_cell.length_c   1.000
_cell.angle_alpha   90.00
_cell.angle_beta   90.00
_cell.angle_gamma   90.00
#
_symmetry.space_group_name_H-M   'P 1'
#
loop_
_entity.id
_entity.type
_entity.pdbx_description
1 polymer ?
#
loop_
_entity_poly.entity_id
_entity_poly.type
_entity_poly.pdbx_seq_one_letter_code
_entity_poly.pdbx_strand_id
1 'polypeptide(L)' 'MSLFYQNPIIHADYADPDVIRTGDDFWMVASSFHQLPGLPLLHSRDLIHWQIVNHIVKRLPSPEYDTAQP' A
#
# COMPACT_ATOMS: atom_id res chain seq x y z
N MET A 1 2.31 19.37 -23.43
CA MET A 1 3.14 18.80 -22.34
C MET A 1 3.26 17.32 -22.62
N SER A 2 4.48 16.79 -22.72
CA SER A 2 4.66 15.36 -22.95
C SER A 2 4.30 14.59 -21.68
N LEU A 3 3.38 13.64 -21.81
CA LEU A 3 2.92 12.71 -20.77
C LEU A 3 4.00 11.64 -20.54
N PHE A 4 5.12 12.03 -19.96
CA PHE A 4 6.15 11.07 -19.55
C PHE A 4 6.01 10.78 -18.06
N TYR A 5 6.07 9.50 -17.71
CA TYR A 5 6.28 9.03 -16.35
C TYR A 5 7.63 8.33 -16.28
N GLN A 6 8.17 8.17 -15.07
CA GLN A 6 9.43 7.49 -14.84
C GLN A 6 9.26 6.41 -13.79
N ASN A 7 9.80 5.23 -14.06
CA ASN A 7 9.90 4.17 -13.06
C ASN A 7 11.08 4.40 -12.10
N PRO A 8 10.95 3.92 -10.84
CA PRO A 8 9.75 3.32 -10.26
C PRO A 8 8.69 4.38 -9.91
N ILE A 9 7.41 4.06 -10.11
CA ILE A 9 6.29 4.97 -9.75
C ILE A 9 6.21 5.25 -8.25
N ILE A 10 6.71 4.32 -7.42
CA ILE A 10 6.91 4.50 -5.98
C ILE A 10 8.33 4.02 -5.67
N HIS A 11 9.21 4.95 -5.31
CA HIS A 11 10.60 4.63 -4.96
C HIS A 11 10.72 4.40 -3.44
N ALA A 12 9.98 3.41 -2.93
CA ALA A 12 9.92 3.04 -1.51
C ALA A 12 9.54 1.55 -1.35
N ASP A 13 9.51 1.05 -0.12
CA ASP A 13 9.22 -0.35 0.20
C ASP A 13 7.70 -0.64 0.17
N TYR A 14 7.20 -0.99 -1.03
CA TYR A 14 5.84 -1.46 -1.27
C TYR A 14 5.90 -2.78 -2.05
N ALA A 15 6.22 -3.86 -1.33
CA ALA A 15 6.29 -5.20 -1.89
C ALA A 15 4.90 -5.76 -2.26
N ASP A 16 4.88 -6.70 -3.21
CA ASP A 16 3.68 -7.43 -3.65
C ASP A 16 2.45 -6.52 -3.97
N PRO A 17 2.60 -5.50 -4.84
CA PRO A 17 1.47 -4.62 -5.16
C PRO A 17 0.37 -5.40 -5.89
N ASP A 18 -0.86 -5.33 -5.35
CA ASP A 18 -2.08 -5.81 -6.01
C ASP A 18 -3.02 -4.63 -6.26
N VAL A 19 -3.51 -4.48 -7.49
CA VAL A 19 -4.17 -3.27 -7.99
C VAL A 19 -5.51 -3.59 -8.65
N ILE A 20 -6.55 -2.88 -8.25
CA ILE A 20 -7.87 -2.89 -8.90
C ILE A 20 -8.31 -1.48 -9.32
N ARG A 21 -9.31 -1.40 -10.20
CA ARG A 21 -9.96 -0.14 -10.61
C ARG A 21 -11.45 -0.18 -10.29
N THR A 22 -11.99 0.91 -9.75
CA THR A 22 -13.44 1.14 -9.60
C THR A 22 -13.79 2.54 -10.12
N GLY A 23 -14.57 2.63 -11.20
CA GLY A 23 -14.86 3.92 -11.84
C GLY A 23 -13.59 4.58 -12.38
N ASP A 24 -13.25 5.78 -11.92
CA ASP A 24 -12.05 6.53 -12.30
C ASP A 24 -10.90 6.41 -11.28
N ASP A 25 -11.09 5.57 -10.26
CA ASP A 25 -10.18 5.43 -9.14
C ASP A 25 -9.47 4.07 -9.19
N PHE A 26 -8.16 4.09 -8.95
CA PHE A 26 -7.31 2.92 -8.79
C PHE A 26 -6.97 2.74 -7.31
N TRP A 27 -6.96 1.48 -6.87
CA TRP A 27 -6.69 1.09 -5.50
C TRP A 27 -5.58 0.05 -5.50
N MET A 28 -4.60 0.22 -4.63
CA MET A 28 -3.49 -0.71 -4.45
C MET A 28 -3.40 -1.14 -2.99
N VAL A 29 -3.12 -2.42 -2.77
CA VAL A 29 -2.58 -2.91 -1.49
C VAL A 29 -1.15 -3.38 -1.70
N ALA A 30 -0.36 -3.35 -0.63
CA ALA A 30 1.01 -3.87 -0.62
C ALA A 30 1.26 -4.66 0.68
N SER A 31 2.21 -5.61 0.61
CA SER A 31 2.67 -6.36 1.78
C SER A 31 3.36 -5.44 2.80
N SER A 32 3.02 -5.59 4.08
CA SER A 32 3.69 -4.90 5.20
C SER A 32 4.32 -5.86 6.21
N PHE A 33 4.29 -7.17 5.92
CA PHE A 33 4.76 -8.24 6.80
C PHE A 33 4.24 -8.10 8.24
N HIS A 34 5.15 -7.86 9.20
CA HIS A 34 4.84 -7.73 10.62
C HIS A 34 4.56 -6.28 11.05
N GLN A 35 4.65 -5.30 10.15
CA GLN A 35 4.37 -3.90 10.48
C GLN A 35 2.87 -3.68 10.66
N LEU A 36 2.52 -2.99 11.75
CA LEU A 36 1.17 -2.60 12.10
C LEU A 36 1.10 -1.07 12.32
N PRO A 37 0.04 -0.38 11.86
CA PRO A 37 -1.07 -0.92 11.06
C PRO A 37 -0.58 -1.42 9.69
N GLY A 38 -1.13 -2.55 9.23
CA GLY A 38 -0.65 -3.30 8.08
C GLY A 38 -1.61 -3.31 6.89
N LEU A 39 -1.14 -3.83 5.75
CA LEU A 39 -1.83 -3.77 4.45
C LEU A 39 -2.25 -2.33 4.11
N PRO A 40 -1.29 -1.43 3.79
CA PRO A 40 -1.62 -0.07 3.35
C PRO A 40 -2.54 -0.12 2.13
N LEU A 41 -3.58 0.71 2.14
CA LEU A 41 -4.45 0.96 1.00
C LEU A 41 -4.04 2.28 0.38
N LEU A 42 -3.59 2.22 -0.88
CA LEU A 42 -3.23 3.38 -1.67
C LEU A 42 -4.31 3.68 -2.72
N HIS A 43 -4.46 4.96 -3.04
CA HIS A 43 -5.37 5.47 -4.05
C HIS A 43 -4.61 6.26 -5.12
N SER A 44 -5.06 6.15 -6.37
CA SER A 44 -4.58 6.94 -7.51
C SER A 44 -5.70 7.16 -8.52
N ARG A 45 -5.55 8.17 -9.38
CA ARG A 45 -6.41 8.39 -10.56
C ARG A 45 -5.67 8.26 -11.89
N ASP A 46 -4.36 8.06 -11.85
CA ASP A 46 -3.50 8.06 -13.03
C ASP A 46 -2.45 6.95 -13.06
N LEU A 47 -2.48 6.03 -12.08
CA LEU A 47 -1.53 4.92 -11.89
C LEU A 47 -0.08 5.36 -11.56
N ILE A 48 0.19 6.66 -11.50
CA ILE A 48 1.54 7.21 -11.32
C ILE A 48 1.66 7.80 -9.91
N HIS A 49 0.70 8.63 -9.51
CA HIS A 49 0.71 9.31 -8.22
C HIS A 49 -0.18 8.55 -7.24
N TRP A 50 0.42 8.00 -6.19
CA TRP A 50 -0.26 7.18 -5.19
C TRP A 50 -0.23 7.85 -3.82
N GLN A 51 -1.34 7.77 -3.09
CA GLN A 51 -1.46 8.27 -1.71
C GLN A 51 -2.00 7.17 -0.81
N ILE A 52 -1.39 6.98 0.37
CA ILE A 52 -1.97 6.11 1.40
C ILE A 52 -3.24 6.78 1.93
N VAL A 53 -4.36 6.06 1.88
CA VAL A 53 -5.65 6.55 2.39
C VAL A 53 -6.15 5.76 3.59
N ASN A 54 -5.61 4.55 3.82
CA ASN A 54 -5.97 3.71 4.96
C ASN A 54 -4.93 2.60 5.19
N HIS A 55 -5.09 1.85 6.28
CA HIS A 55 -4.47 0.53 6.49
C HIS A 55 -5.59 -0.46 6.85
N ILE A 56 -5.63 -1.60 6.15
CA ILE A 56 -6.72 -2.56 6.29
C ILE A 56 -6.65 -3.28 7.65
N VAL A 57 -5.44 -3.59 8.12
CA VAL A 57 -5.23 -4.33 9.38
C VAL A 57 -4.72 -3.39 10.45
N LYS A 58 -5.56 -3.05 11.43
CA LYS A 58 -5.15 -2.15 12.54
C LYS A 58 -4.37 -2.87 13.64
N ARG A 59 -4.66 -4.16 13.84
CA ARG A 59 -4.02 -5.02 14.85
C ARG A 59 -4.23 -6.49 14.45
N LEU A 60 -3.29 -7.35 14.80
CA LEU A 60 -3.43 -8.80 14.65
C LEU A 60 -4.04 -9.42 15.92
N PRO A 61 -4.93 -10.41 15.81
CA PRO A 61 -5.67 -10.96 16.96
C PRO A 61 -4.85 -12.01 17.74
N SER A 62 -3.56 -11.75 18.00
CA SER A 62 -2.71 -12.58 18.87
C SER A 62 -1.80 -11.68 19.72
N PRO A 63 -1.70 -11.92 21.05
CA PRO A 63 -0.78 -11.19 21.93
C PRO A 63 0.70 -11.29 21.53
N GLU A 64 1.06 -12.31 20.74
CA GLU A 64 2.43 -12.50 20.24
C GLU A 64 2.91 -11.32 19.39
N TYR A 65 1.99 -10.59 18.75
CA TYR A 65 2.29 -9.39 17.95
C TYR A 65 2.37 -8.11 18.79
N ASP A 66 2.04 -8.16 20.09
CA ASP A 66 2.20 -7.03 21.02
C ASP A 66 3.60 -6.99 21.66
N THR A 67 4.43 -7.99 21.39
CA THR A 67 5.79 -8.13 21.95
C THR A 67 6.83 -8.23 20.84
N ALA A 68 8.04 -7.69 21.09
CA ALA A 68 9.17 -7.90 20.18
C ALA A 68 9.49 -9.41 20.11
N GLN A 69 9.72 -9.92 18.90
CA GLN A 69 10.22 -11.28 18.74
C GLN A 69 11.59 -11.42 19.43
N PRO A 70 11.88 -12.58 20.05
CA PRO A 70 13.13 -12.82 20.77
C PRO A 70 14.37 -12.76 19.87
#